data_AF-A0A009PLH2-F1
#
_entry.id   AF-A0A009PLH2-F1
#
_cell.length_a   1.000
_cell.length_b   1.000
_cell.length_c   1.000
_cell.angle_alpha   90.00
_cell.angle_beta   90.00
_cell.angle_gamma   90.00
#
_symmetry.space_group_name_H-M   'P 1'
#
loop_
_entity.id
_entity.type
_entity.pdbx_description
1 polymer ?
#
loop_
_entity_poly.entity_id
_entity_poly.type
_entity_poly.pdbx_seq_one_letter_code
_entity_poly.pdbx_strand_id
1 'polypeptide(L)'
;MMQTQISVEQNLDHIGQKKFSCFSTKNYYLEVNEFVKTLNTPAANTALFNDEIAKCFEEIKKQGHQNPVLIGAIPFDITKKSSLNLC
;
A
#
# COMPACT_ATOMS: atom_id res chain seq x y z
N MET A 1 -14.63 34.46 32.72
CA MET A 1 -14.30 33.02 32.76
C MET A 1 -14.83 32.40 31.48
N MET A 2 -13.97 31.96 30.56
CA MET A 2 -14.39 31.25 29.35
C MET A 2 -14.49 29.76 29.67
N GLN A 3 -15.66 29.16 29.42
CA GLN A 3 -15.83 27.71 29.49
C GLN A 3 -15.32 27.11 28.18
N THR A 4 -14.28 26.29 28.28
CA THR A 4 -13.74 25.51 27.17
C THR A 4 -14.76 24.42 26.81
N GLN A 5 -15.37 24.52 25.63
CA GLN A 5 -16.17 23.43 25.09
C GLN A 5 -15.25 22.26 24.76
N ILE A 6 -15.54 21.11 25.34
CA ILE A 6 -14.84 19.85 25.07
C ILE A 6 -15.24 19.44 23.66
N SER A 7 -14.28 19.44 22.73
CA SER A 7 -14.48 18.96 21.37
C SER A 7 -14.83 17.47 21.41
N VAL A 8 -16.03 17.13 20.94
CA VAL A 8 -16.49 15.76 20.76
C VAL A 8 -15.49 15.05 19.83
N GLU A 9 -14.98 13.89 20.23
CA GLU A 9 -14.18 13.03 19.36
C GLU A 9 -14.97 12.77 18.07
N GLN A 10 -14.52 13.38 16.98
CA GLN A 10 -15.05 13.09 15.66
C GLN A 10 -14.57 11.70 15.29
N ASN A 11 -15.36 10.68 15.63
CA ASN A 11 -15.33 9.39 14.95
C ASN A 11 -15.74 9.65 13.50
N LEU A 12 -14.76 10.06 12.69
CA LEU A 12 -14.86 10.05 11.25
C LEU A 12 -14.83 8.58 10.85
N ASP A 13 -15.99 7.92 10.93
CA ASP A 13 -16.26 6.69 10.21
C ASP A 13 -15.91 6.95 8.74
N HIS A 14 -14.69 6.55 8.35
CA HIS A 14 -14.12 6.70 7.01
C HIS A 14 -14.75 5.69 6.05
N ILE A 15 -16.08 5.65 6.03
CA ILE A 15 -16.90 4.84 5.14
C ILE A 15 -16.83 5.51 3.77
N GLY A 16 -15.84 5.14 2.96
CA GLY A 16 -15.84 5.45 1.53
C GLY A 16 -14.54 5.97 0.91
N GLN A 17 -13.41 5.99 1.62
CA GLN A 17 -12.15 6.30 0.93
C GLN A 17 -11.78 5.14 -0.02
N LYS A 18 -11.96 5.37 -1.32
CA LYS A 18 -11.39 4.53 -2.37
C LYS A 18 -9.91 4.37 -2.06
N LYS A 19 -9.45 3.12 -1.86
CA LYS A 19 -8.05 2.86 -1.55
C LYS A 19 -7.22 3.24 -2.77
N PHE A 20 -6.28 4.16 -2.58
CA PHE A 20 -5.34 4.55 -3.61
C PHE A 20 -3.93 4.66 -3.05
N SER A 21 -2.94 4.61 -3.92
CA SER A 21 -1.55 4.88 -3.61
C SER A 21 -1.02 5.90 -4.61
N CYS A 22 -0.27 6.86 -4.12
CA CYS A 22 0.31 7.91 -4.94
C CYS A 22 1.81 8.01 -4.65
N PHE A 23 2.60 8.16 -5.71
CA PHE A 23 4.01 8.45 -5.62
C PHE A 23 4.35 9.60 -6.57
N SER A 24 4.73 10.75 -6.01
CA SER A 24 5.03 11.95 -6.77
C SER A 24 6.49 12.34 -6.57
N THR A 25 7.19 12.57 -7.67
CA THR A 25 8.56 13.08 -7.69
C THR A 25 8.64 14.30 -8.61
N LYS A 26 9.82 14.92 -8.70
CA LYS A 26 10.06 16.00 -9.67
C LYS A 26 9.92 15.54 -11.13
N ASN A 27 10.09 14.25 -11.40
CA ASN A 27 10.22 13.71 -12.75
C ASN A 27 8.97 12.98 -13.23
N TYR A 28 8.17 12.43 -12.31
CA TYR A 28 6.99 11.65 -12.64
C TYR A 28 6.01 11.60 -11.48
N TYR A 29 4.77 11.29 -11.85
CA TYR A 29 3.64 11.10 -10.96
C TYR A 29 3.03 9.73 -11.25
N LEU A 30 2.82 8.94 -10.20
CA LEU A 30 2.14 7.66 -10.25
C LEU A 30 0.94 7.70 -9.31
N GLU A 31 -0.23 7.31 -9.81
CA GLU A 31 -1.45 7.11 -9.05
C GLU A 31 -2.02 5.74 -9.37
N VAL A 32 -2.37 5.00 -8.32
CA VAL A 32 -2.94 3.66 -8.41
C VAL A 32 -4.22 3.64 -7.60
N ASN A 33 -5.32 3.31 -8.26
CA ASN A 33 -6.67 3.36 -7.69
C ASN A 33 -7.35 1.99 -7.54
N GLU A 34 -6.70 0.93 -8.03
CA GLU A 34 -7.20 -0.44 -8.00
C GLU A 34 -6.04 -1.35 -7.62
N PHE A 35 -6.21 -2.09 -6.53
CA PHE A 35 -5.20 -3.03 -6.05
C PHE A 35 -5.67 -4.45 -6.36
N VAL A 36 -4.89 -5.16 -7.17
CA VAL A 36 -5.15 -6.56 -7.52
C VAL A 36 -4.76 -7.46 -6.35
N LYS A 37 -3.66 -7.15 -5.67
CA LYS A 37 -3.15 -7.94 -4.54
C LYS A 37 -2.37 -7.08 -3.56
N THR A 38 -2.44 -7.41 -2.27
CA THR A 38 -1.61 -6.81 -1.22
C THR A 38 -0.67 -7.86 -0.63
N LEU A 39 0.63 -7.56 -0.61
CA LEU A 39 1.68 -8.36 0.01
C LEU A 39 2.07 -7.76 1.36
N ASN A 40 2.02 -8.59 2.40
CA ASN A 40 2.29 -8.18 3.79
C ASN A 40 3.51 -8.88 4.38
N THR A 41 4.33 -9.50 3.55
CA THR A 41 5.46 -10.31 4.00
C THR A 41 6.56 -9.41 4.58
N PRO A 42 7.12 -9.75 5.76
CA PRO A 42 8.25 -9.02 6.31
C PRO A 42 9.46 -9.05 5.38
N ALA A 43 10.12 -7.91 5.22
CA ALA A 43 11.30 -7.79 4.37
C ALA A 43 12.57 -8.40 4.99
N ALA A 44 12.54 -8.78 6.27
CA ALA A 44 13.67 -9.41 6.96
C ALA A 44 14.14 -10.72 6.33
N ASN A 45 13.24 -11.51 5.73
CA ASN A 45 13.60 -12.69 4.95
C ASN A 45 13.59 -12.35 3.46
N THR A 46 14.70 -11.76 2.99
CA THR A 46 14.82 -11.24 1.62
C THR A 46 14.52 -12.26 0.53
N ALA A 47 14.91 -13.52 0.71
CA ALA A 47 14.67 -14.57 -0.28
C ALA A 47 13.17 -14.83 -0.46
N LEU A 48 12.47 -15.13 0.65
CA LEU A 48 11.03 -15.35 0.64
C LEU A 48 10.26 -14.11 0.14
N PHE A 49 10.65 -12.92 0.60
CA PHE A 49 10.02 -11.67 0.20
C PHE A 49 10.12 -11.43 -1.32
N ASN A 50 11.29 -11.65 -1.91
CA ASN A 50 11.50 -11.50 -3.35
C ASN A 50 10.76 -12.57 -4.16
N ASP A 51 10.77 -13.82 -3.70
CA ASP A 51 10.07 -14.93 -4.36
C ASP A 51 8.56 -14.66 -4.42
N GLU A 52 7.97 -14.14 -3.34
CA GLU A 52 6.57 -13.78 -3.33
C GLU A 52 6.24 -12.60 -4.24
N ILE A 53 7.09 -11.57 -4.31
CA ILE A 53 6.93 -10.46 -5.24
C ILE A 53 6.95 -10.98 -6.69
N ALA A 54 7.94 -11.81 -7.04
CA ALA A 54 8.07 -12.38 -8.38
C ALA A 54 6.82 -13.20 -8.76
N LYS A 55 6.37 -14.08 -7.85
CA LYS A 55 5.15 -14.87 -8.04
C LYS A 55 3.92 -13.99 -8.24
N CYS A 56 3.78 -12.91 -7.48
CA CYS A 56 2.64 -12.00 -7.65
C CYS A 56 2.67 -11.31 -9.02
N PHE A 57 3.83 -10.88 -9.51
CA PHE A 57 3.95 -10.30 -10.85
C PHE A 57 3.60 -11.31 -11.95
N GLU A 58 4.04 -12.57 -11.83
CA GLU A 58 3.66 -13.62 -12.78
C GLU A 58 2.16 -13.87 -12.80
N GLU A 59 1.52 -13.96 -11.63
CA GLU A 59 0.07 -14.14 -11.49
C GLU A 59 -0.70 -13.01 -12.17
N ILE A 60 -0.29 -11.75 -11.94
CA ILE A 60 -0.97 -10.58 -12.48
C ILE A 60 -0.76 -10.46 -14.01
N LYS A 61 0.43 -10.78 -14.51
CA LYS A 61 0.66 -10.85 -15.97
C LYS A 61 -0.19 -11.92 -16.64
N LYS A 62 -0.38 -13.08 -16.00
CA LYS A 62 -1.28 -14.15 -16.49
C LYS A 62 -2.75 -13.71 -16.54
N GLN A 63 -3.14 -12.72 -15.74
CA GLN A 63 -4.48 -12.11 -15.78
C GLN A 63 -4.64 -11.06 -16.90
N GLY A 64 -3.58 -10.78 -17.68
CA GLY A 64 -3.62 -9.87 -18.82
C GLY A 64 -3.12 -8.45 -18.55
N HIS A 65 -2.65 -8.16 -17.33
CA HIS A 65 -2.05 -6.86 -17.01
C HIS A 65 -0.68 -6.72 -17.70
N GLN A 66 -0.57 -5.74 -18.60
CA GLN A 66 0.60 -5.57 -19.47
C GLN A 66 1.82 -4.99 -18.74
N ASN A 67 1.61 -4.13 -17.74
CA ASN A 67 2.68 -3.44 -17.02
C ASN A 67 2.34 -3.26 -15.54
N PRO A 68 2.34 -4.36 -14.76
CA PRO A 68 2.00 -4.27 -13.36
C PRO A 68 3.03 -3.48 -12.56
N VAL A 69 2.59 -2.77 -11.54
CA VAL A 69 3.45 -1.99 -10.63
C VAL A 69 3.25 -2.45 -9.19
N LEU A 70 4.33 -2.46 -8.41
CA LEU A 70 4.32 -2.66 -6.97
C LEU A 70 4.54 -1.30 -6.30
N ILE A 71 3.60 -0.86 -5.47
CA ILE A 71 3.67 0.40 -4.71
C ILE A 71 3.32 0.15 -3.25
N GLY A 72 4.06 0.74 -2.32
CA GLY A 72 3.73 0.63 -0.91
C GLY A 72 4.87 1.06 0.00
N ALA A 73 4.84 0.56 1.23
CA ALA A 73 5.82 0.86 2.26
C ALA A 73 6.38 -0.41 2.90
N ILE A 74 7.67 -0.34 3.22
CA ILE A 74 8.35 -1.29 4.12
C ILE A 74 8.63 -0.54 5.42
N PRO A 75 8.22 -1.07 6.58
CA PRO A 75 8.50 -0.43 7.87
C PRO A 75 10.00 -0.37 8.15
N PHE A 76 10.42 0.60 8.98
CA PHE A 76 11.80 0.70 9.44
C PHE A 76 12.28 -0.61 10.11
N ASP A 77 11.45 -1.18 10.98
CA ASP A 77 11.65 -2.54 11.50
C ASP A 77 11.18 -3.56 10.46
N ILE A 78 12.11 -4.04 9.64
CA ILE A 78 11.85 -4.97 8.53
C ILE A 78 11.38 -6.36 8.97
N THR A 79 11.41 -6.67 10.27
CA THR A 79 10.80 -7.90 10.80
C THR A 79 9.28 -7.79 10.88
N LYS A 80 8.74 -6.57 10.81
CA LYS A 80 7.30 -6.30 10.73
C LYS A 80 6.79 -6.46 9.30
N LYS A 81 5.48 -6.66 9.20
CA LYS A 81 4.77 -6.82 7.93
C LYS A 81 4.93 -5.57 7.06
N SER A 82 5.26 -5.77 5.79
CA SER A 82 5.21 -4.72 4.77
C SER A 82 3.76 -4.39 4.41
N SER A 83 3.54 -3.33 3.63
CA SER A 83 2.25 -3.03 3.02
C SER A 83 2.49 -2.62 1.57
N LEU A 84 2.55 -3.62 0.69
CA LEU A 84 2.81 -3.43 -0.74
C LEU A 84 1.60 -3.86 -1.55
N ASN A 85 1.15 -3.00 -2.46
CA ASN A 85 0.02 -3.24 -3.33
C ASN A 85 0.50 -3.41 -4.76
N LEU A 86 0.01 -4.45 -5.43
CA LEU A 86 0.20 -4.67 -6.85
C LEU A 86 -1.05 -4.25 -7.62
N CYS A 87 -0.81 -3.73 -8.81
CA CYS A 87 -1.78 -3.10 -9.70
C CYS A 87 -1.38 -3.34 -11.15
#